data_AF-A0A925MH30-F1
#
_entry.id   AF-A0A925MH30-F1
#
_cell.length_a   1.000
_cell.length_b   1.000
_cell.length_c   1.000
_cell.angle_alpha   90.00
_cell.angle_beta   90.00
_cell.angle_gamma   90.00
#
_symmetry.space_group_name_H-M   'P 1'
#
loop_
_entity.id
_entity.type
_entity.pdbx_description
1 polymer ?
#
loop_
_entity_poly.entity_id
_entity_poly.type
_entity_poly.pdbx_seq_one_letter_code
_entity_poly.pdbx_strand_id
1 'polypeptide(L)'
;MQPIKHLKPSIDPSTLFHRQLLDGAFWQKIPAYRLVDETTFLDHSWQAKNTITNPAKLLQAVQDLVPQAFYDDVAQGFAQAPMSIRVSPYLLSLIDWADAYNDPLRRQFVPLASRLLPDHPKLTLDSLHEQADAPVPGLTHRYPDKALFLALDTCPVYCRFCTRSYAVGVDTSEVEKVSLKATEERWDRAFRYISERPELEDIVVSGGDSYQLKARQLSLIGNRLLEMPNVRRIRFATKGPAVMPMKLITDLEWVDALSAVVERGRKLHKEVVLHTHFNHPNEITAITKRALDNVFERGIIVRNQCVLQRGVNDSIATMQLLVKRLGHCQVQPYYVYVHDLVKGVEDLRTTLQTALDIEKAVRGVTAGFHTPTFVVDAPGGGGKRVAHSFEHYDRDSGISVFSAPSVKPGFFLYFDPVDTLSPAYQAKWKDAAAREGMIDDAIARATASSQASARASSVR
;
A
#
# COMPACT_ATOMS: atom_id res chain seq x y z
N MET A 1 20.09 -42.90 24.69
CA MET A 1 18.90 -42.05 24.46
C MET A 1 17.98 -42.79 23.50
N GLN A 2 16.67 -42.76 23.73
CA GLN A 2 15.72 -43.27 22.73
C GLN A 2 15.79 -42.39 21.47
N PRO A 3 15.76 -42.98 20.26
CA PRO A 3 15.77 -42.22 19.01
C PRO A 3 14.50 -41.36 18.90
N ILE A 4 14.67 -40.10 18.48
CA ILE A 4 13.55 -39.19 18.24
C ILE A 4 12.79 -39.70 17.01
N LYS A 5 11.51 -40.04 17.18
CA LYS A 5 10.61 -40.38 16.07
C LYS A 5 10.02 -39.09 15.49
N HIS A 6 10.60 -38.59 14.41
CA HIS A 6 10.05 -37.46 13.68
C HIS A 6 8.71 -37.85 13.01
N LEU A 7 7.65 -37.07 13.25
CA LEU A 7 6.31 -37.30 12.70
C LEU A 7 6.11 -36.68 11.30
N LYS A 8 7.03 -35.79 10.89
CA LYS A 8 7.02 -35.13 9.58
C LYS A 8 8.41 -35.27 8.96
N PRO A 9 8.52 -35.48 7.64
CA PRO A 9 9.82 -35.54 6.98
C PRO A 9 10.54 -34.20 7.09
N SER A 10 11.87 -34.26 7.12
CA SER A 10 12.67 -33.05 6.88
C SER A 10 12.44 -32.59 5.43
N ILE A 11 12.56 -31.29 5.21
CA ILE A 11 12.54 -30.71 3.86
C ILE A 11 13.96 -30.48 3.36
N ASP A 12 14.13 -30.44 2.04
CA ASP A 12 15.39 -29.98 1.42
C ASP A 12 15.54 -28.46 1.65
N PRO A 13 16.62 -27.98 2.28
CA PRO A 13 16.89 -26.56 2.46
C PRO A 13 16.83 -25.73 1.17
N SER A 14 17.10 -26.32 0.00
CA SER A 14 16.99 -25.65 -1.30
C SER A 14 15.57 -25.15 -1.62
N THR A 15 14.55 -25.76 -1.01
CA THR A 15 13.12 -25.40 -1.19
C THR A 15 12.69 -24.20 -0.33
N LEU A 16 13.59 -23.67 0.50
CA LEU A 16 13.34 -22.48 1.32
C LEU A 16 13.47 -21.18 0.50
N PHE A 17 12.75 -21.08 -0.62
CA PHE A 17 12.82 -19.96 -1.57
C PHE A 17 12.56 -18.58 -0.92
N HIS A 18 11.83 -18.54 0.19
CA HIS A 18 11.61 -17.32 0.97
C HIS A 18 12.87 -16.78 1.66
N ARG A 19 13.95 -17.56 1.74
CA ARG A 19 15.25 -17.13 2.27
C ARG A 19 16.24 -16.75 1.18
N GLN A 20 15.95 -17.12 -0.06
CA GLN A 20 16.76 -16.77 -1.22
C GLN A 20 16.36 -15.38 -1.68
N LEU A 21 17.21 -14.40 -1.39
CA LEU A 21 17.02 -13.00 -1.75
C LEU A 21 18.02 -12.62 -2.84
N LEU A 22 17.59 -11.77 -3.78
CA LEU A 22 18.48 -11.22 -4.80
C LEU A 22 19.61 -10.42 -4.11
N ASP A 23 20.85 -10.68 -4.50
CA ASP A 23 22.04 -10.07 -3.92
C ASP A 23 23.09 -9.76 -5.00
N GLY A 24 24.16 -9.04 -4.62
CA GLY A 24 25.23 -8.61 -5.52
C GLY A 24 24.84 -7.43 -6.40
N ALA A 25 25.64 -7.17 -7.44
CA ALA A 25 25.52 -6.00 -8.30
C ALA A 25 24.43 -6.10 -9.39
N PHE A 26 23.22 -6.57 -9.02
CA PHE A 26 22.12 -6.83 -9.97
C PHE A 26 21.70 -5.59 -10.77
N TRP A 27 22.01 -4.37 -10.30
CA TRP A 27 21.73 -3.13 -11.01
C TRP A 27 22.57 -2.92 -12.26
N GLN A 28 23.76 -3.54 -12.34
CA GLN A 28 24.66 -3.38 -13.49
C GLN A 28 24.10 -4.01 -14.78
N LYS A 29 23.00 -4.78 -14.69
CA LYS A 29 22.23 -5.21 -15.88
C LYS A 29 21.56 -4.04 -16.61
N ILE A 30 21.28 -2.94 -15.91
CA ILE A 30 20.71 -1.73 -16.50
C ILE A 30 21.84 -0.95 -17.21
N PRO A 31 21.73 -0.65 -18.51
CA PRO A 31 22.80 -0.01 -19.27
C PRO A 31 23.38 1.24 -18.63
N ALA A 32 22.54 2.15 -18.12
CA ALA A 32 23.02 3.38 -17.46
C ALA A 32 23.69 3.15 -16.09
N TYR A 33 23.52 1.98 -15.46
CA TYR A 33 24.09 1.67 -14.15
C TYR A 33 25.22 0.64 -14.21
N ARG A 34 25.64 0.22 -15.41
CA ARG A 34 26.66 -0.82 -15.63
C ARG A 34 27.99 -0.54 -14.94
N LEU A 35 28.39 0.73 -14.86
CA LEU A 35 29.63 1.17 -14.23
C LEU A 35 29.44 1.76 -12.83
N VAL A 36 28.22 1.70 -12.29
CA VAL A 36 27.95 2.19 -10.93
C VAL A 36 28.42 1.12 -9.93
N ASP A 37 29.34 1.50 -9.05
CA ASP A 37 29.82 0.64 -7.98
C ASP A 37 28.79 0.49 -6.85
N GLU A 38 29.01 -0.48 -5.95
CA GLU A 38 28.09 -0.75 -4.84
C GLU A 38 27.96 0.45 -3.90
N THR A 39 29.06 1.13 -3.57
CA THR A 39 29.05 2.29 -2.67
C THR A 39 28.14 3.40 -3.21
N THR A 40 28.26 3.72 -4.50
CA THR A 40 27.43 4.73 -5.16
C THR A 40 25.98 4.29 -5.27
N PHE A 41 25.74 3.02 -5.63
CA PHE A 41 24.36 2.51 -5.72
C PHE A 41 23.67 2.45 -4.36
N LEU A 42 24.41 2.16 -3.28
CA LEU A 42 23.90 2.16 -1.91
C LEU A 42 23.73 3.55 -1.31
N ASP A 43 24.19 4.63 -1.98
CA ASP A 43 23.90 5.99 -1.53
C ASP A 43 22.45 6.40 -1.88
N HIS A 44 21.62 6.57 -0.85
CA HIS A 44 20.24 7.03 -1.00
C HIS A 44 20.12 8.42 -1.67
N SER A 45 21.12 9.29 -1.53
CA SER A 45 21.13 10.60 -2.19
C SER A 45 21.37 10.45 -3.70
N TRP A 46 22.28 9.57 -4.10
CA TRP A 46 22.45 9.17 -5.51
C TRP A 46 21.16 8.57 -6.08
N GLN A 47 20.49 7.67 -5.34
CA GLN A 47 19.21 7.09 -5.75
C GLN A 47 18.14 8.18 -6.00
N ALA A 48 18.02 9.14 -5.08
CA ALA A 48 17.05 10.23 -5.18
C ALA A 48 17.34 11.20 -6.34
N LYS A 49 18.61 11.44 -6.66
CA LYS A 49 19.05 12.31 -7.78
C LYS A 49 18.84 11.65 -9.15
N ASN A 50 19.04 10.34 -9.26
CA ASN A 50 19.00 9.58 -10.52
C ASN A 50 17.66 8.91 -10.80
N THR A 51 16.60 9.38 -10.13
CA THR A 51 15.25 8.88 -10.29
C THR A 51 14.68 9.18 -11.68
N ILE A 52 13.98 8.20 -12.25
CA ILE A 52 13.27 8.31 -13.53
C ILE A 52 11.95 9.04 -13.32
N THR A 53 11.79 10.16 -14.01
CA THR A 53 10.64 11.07 -13.84
C THR A 53 9.90 11.38 -15.14
N ASN A 54 10.36 10.83 -16.27
CA ASN A 54 9.73 10.99 -17.58
C ASN A 54 10.20 9.86 -18.52
N PRO A 55 9.51 9.64 -19.67
CA PRO A 55 9.87 8.61 -20.63
C PRO A 55 11.29 8.76 -21.20
N ALA A 56 11.78 9.98 -21.43
CA ALA A 56 13.12 10.21 -21.97
C ALA A 56 14.22 9.71 -21.02
N LYS A 57 14.08 9.93 -19.71
CA LYS A 57 14.99 9.37 -18.71
C LYS A 57 14.90 7.85 -18.65
N LEU A 58 13.71 7.27 -18.84
CA LEU A 58 13.54 5.82 -18.88
C LEU A 58 14.33 5.22 -20.06
N LEU A 59 14.17 5.79 -21.25
CA LEU A 59 14.92 5.42 -22.45
C LEU A 59 16.43 5.54 -22.24
N GLN A 60 16.90 6.64 -21.66
CA GLN A 60 18.34 6.81 -21.36
C GLN A 60 18.88 5.75 -20.41
N ALA A 61 18.06 5.30 -19.45
CA ALA A 61 18.46 4.32 -18.46
C ALA A 61 18.46 2.88 -18.99
N VAL A 62 17.36 2.49 -19.64
CA VAL A 62 17.05 1.11 -20.06
C VAL A 62 17.56 0.80 -21.47
N GLN A 63 17.69 1.81 -22.33
CA GLN A 63 18.27 1.74 -23.68
C GLN A 63 17.69 0.58 -24.52
N ASP A 64 18.53 -0.32 -24.99
CA ASP A 64 18.21 -1.41 -25.91
C ASP A 64 17.59 -2.64 -25.24
N LEU A 65 17.36 -2.62 -23.92
CA LEU A 65 16.71 -3.75 -23.22
C LEU A 65 15.23 -3.95 -23.62
N VAL A 66 14.59 -2.94 -24.20
CA VAL A 66 13.21 -3.02 -24.73
C VAL A 66 13.12 -2.30 -26.08
N PRO A 67 12.23 -2.73 -26.98
CA PRO A 67 12.07 -2.10 -28.29
C PRO A 67 11.47 -0.70 -28.20
N GLN A 68 11.66 0.11 -29.26
CA GLN A 68 11.08 1.47 -29.35
C GLN A 68 9.56 1.50 -29.09
N ALA A 69 8.83 0.49 -29.57
CA ALA A 69 7.39 0.37 -29.36
C ALA A 69 6.98 0.35 -27.87
N PHE A 70 7.82 -0.18 -26.98
CA PHE A 70 7.57 -0.14 -25.54
C PHE A 70 7.68 1.30 -25.01
N TYR A 71 8.69 2.05 -25.45
CA TYR A 71 8.85 3.45 -25.03
C TYR A 71 7.71 4.34 -25.53
N ASP A 72 7.22 4.08 -26.74
CA ASP A 72 6.07 4.80 -27.29
C ASP A 72 4.80 4.53 -26.46
N ASP A 73 4.59 3.28 -26.05
CA ASP A 73 3.50 2.86 -25.17
C ASP A 73 3.62 3.48 -23.76
N VAL A 74 4.83 3.53 -23.19
CA VAL A 74 5.10 4.25 -21.93
C VAL A 74 4.79 5.73 -22.08
N ALA A 75 5.21 6.39 -23.17
CA ALA A 75 4.98 7.82 -23.37
C ALA A 75 3.49 8.15 -23.46
N GLN A 76 2.71 7.34 -24.17
CA GLN A 76 1.25 7.47 -24.23
C GLN A 76 0.58 7.18 -22.89
N GLY A 77 1.08 6.18 -22.15
CA GLY A 77 0.59 5.86 -20.81
C GLY A 77 0.87 7.00 -19.82
N PHE A 78 2.02 7.66 -19.96
CA PHE A 78 2.42 8.82 -19.15
C PHE A 78 1.46 10.00 -19.34
N ALA A 79 1.04 10.25 -20.57
CA ALA A 79 0.13 11.34 -20.92
C ALA A 79 -1.29 11.17 -20.31
N GLN A 80 -1.65 9.95 -19.92
CA GLN A 80 -2.94 9.58 -19.36
C GLN A 80 -2.87 9.22 -17.88
N ALA A 81 -1.70 9.34 -17.24
CA ALA A 81 -1.50 8.90 -15.86
C ALA A 81 -2.00 9.95 -14.85
N PRO A 82 -2.93 9.61 -13.93
CA PRO A 82 -3.34 10.51 -12.84
C PRO A 82 -2.22 10.76 -11.82
N MET A 83 -1.32 9.80 -11.68
CA MET A 83 -0.18 9.90 -10.78
C MET A 83 1.09 10.29 -11.55
N SER A 84 1.80 11.31 -11.08
CA SER A 84 3.13 11.65 -11.59
C SER A 84 4.10 10.48 -11.41
N ILE A 85 5.08 10.33 -12.29
CA ILE A 85 6.01 9.19 -12.21
C ILE A 85 7.30 9.58 -11.53
N ARG A 86 7.75 8.68 -10.67
CA ARG A 86 9.03 8.77 -9.98
C ARG A 86 9.48 7.35 -9.65
N VAL A 87 10.54 6.85 -10.28
CA VAL A 87 11.06 5.47 -10.08
C VAL A 87 12.55 5.51 -9.76
N SER A 88 12.94 4.96 -8.61
CA SER A 88 14.35 4.94 -8.17
C SER A 88 15.19 4.00 -9.07
N PRO A 89 16.50 4.25 -9.20
CA PRO A 89 17.42 3.29 -9.82
C PRO A 89 17.29 1.88 -9.24
N TYR A 90 17.17 1.75 -7.91
CA TYR A 90 16.95 0.48 -7.23
C TYR A 90 15.75 -0.27 -7.80
N LEU A 91 14.58 0.35 -7.81
CA LEU A 91 13.37 -0.27 -8.29
C LEU A 91 13.44 -0.61 -9.78
N LEU A 92 14.03 0.30 -10.59
CA LEU A 92 14.27 0.09 -12.01
C LEU A 92 15.14 -1.15 -12.28
N SER A 93 16.12 -1.41 -11.42
CA SER A 93 16.99 -2.56 -11.46
C SER A 93 16.33 -3.87 -11.01
N LEU A 94 15.17 -3.83 -10.34
CA LEU A 94 14.44 -5.03 -9.97
C LEU A 94 13.50 -5.54 -11.08
N ILE A 95 13.11 -4.66 -12.00
CA ILE A 95 12.25 -5.00 -13.14
C ILE A 95 12.97 -6.03 -14.04
N ASP A 96 12.25 -7.06 -14.44
CA ASP A 96 12.65 -7.92 -15.55
C ASP A 96 12.29 -7.24 -16.89
N TRP A 97 13.31 -6.66 -17.53
CA TRP A 97 13.14 -5.96 -18.80
C TRP A 97 12.96 -6.91 -19.99
N ALA A 98 13.31 -8.20 -19.86
CA ALA A 98 13.05 -9.19 -20.90
C ALA A 98 11.54 -9.53 -20.99
N ASP A 99 10.80 -9.37 -19.90
CA ASP A 99 9.34 -9.52 -19.83
C ASP A 99 8.65 -8.25 -19.30
N ALA A 100 9.11 -7.09 -19.79
CA ALA A 100 8.69 -5.79 -19.26
C ALA A 100 7.16 -5.62 -19.24
N TYR A 101 6.43 -6.16 -20.21
CA TYR A 101 4.96 -6.06 -20.29
C TYR A 101 4.21 -6.83 -19.19
N ASN A 102 4.81 -7.88 -18.62
CA ASN A 102 4.17 -8.67 -17.57
C ASN A 102 4.83 -8.51 -16.20
N ASP A 103 6.05 -7.94 -16.14
CA ASP A 103 6.78 -7.76 -14.89
C ASP A 103 5.92 -7.07 -13.79
N PRO A 104 5.80 -7.70 -12.60
CA PRO A 104 4.91 -7.25 -11.54
C PRO A 104 5.36 -5.95 -10.88
N LEU A 105 6.65 -5.60 -10.93
CA LEU A 105 7.13 -4.33 -10.38
C LEU A 105 6.83 -3.21 -11.37
N ARG A 106 7.11 -3.38 -12.67
CA ARG A 106 6.78 -2.40 -13.70
C ARG A 106 5.27 -2.08 -13.69
N ARG A 107 4.39 -3.08 -13.50
CA ARG A 107 2.92 -2.87 -13.31
C ARG A 107 2.58 -1.83 -12.25
N GLN A 108 3.33 -1.81 -11.16
CA GLN A 108 3.08 -0.92 -10.03
C GLN A 108 3.51 0.53 -10.27
N PHE A 109 4.46 0.79 -11.18
CA PHE A 109 5.14 2.09 -11.26
C PHE A 109 5.20 2.73 -12.65
N VAL A 110 5.24 1.95 -13.74
CA VAL A 110 5.36 2.48 -15.11
C VAL A 110 4.08 2.15 -15.90
N PRO A 111 3.26 3.14 -16.26
CA PRO A 111 2.03 2.94 -16.99
C PRO A 111 2.32 2.63 -18.46
N LEU A 112 1.44 1.83 -19.04
CA LEU A 112 1.44 1.49 -20.46
C LEU A 112 0.04 1.81 -20.98
N ALA A 113 -0.06 2.61 -22.04
CA ALA A 113 -1.35 2.93 -22.66
C ALA A 113 -2.10 1.68 -23.11
N SER A 114 -1.37 0.70 -23.64
CA SER A 114 -1.93 -0.60 -24.10
C SER A 114 -2.59 -1.43 -23.00
N ARG A 115 -2.36 -1.07 -21.72
CA ARG A 115 -2.90 -1.79 -20.56
C ARG A 115 -3.99 -1.02 -19.83
N LEU A 116 -4.22 0.25 -20.16
CA LEU A 116 -5.26 1.04 -19.50
C LEU A 116 -6.64 0.47 -19.81
N LEU A 117 -7.45 0.39 -18.76
CA LEU A 117 -8.88 0.07 -18.86
C LEU A 117 -9.69 1.30 -18.44
N PRO A 118 -10.93 1.45 -18.94
CA PRO A 118 -11.83 2.49 -18.45
C PRO A 118 -12.06 2.36 -16.95
N ASP A 119 -12.07 3.50 -16.24
CA ASP A 119 -12.37 3.52 -14.81
C ASP A 119 -13.79 3.02 -14.53
N HIS A 120 -13.97 2.42 -13.35
CA HIS A 120 -15.28 1.98 -12.89
C HIS A 120 -16.30 3.14 -12.85
N PRO A 121 -17.58 2.94 -13.24
CA PRO A 121 -18.60 4.00 -13.26
C PRO A 121 -18.94 4.66 -11.90
N LYS A 122 -18.47 4.07 -10.80
CA LYS A 122 -18.63 4.59 -9.42
C LYS A 122 -17.36 5.17 -8.83
N LEU A 123 -16.30 5.30 -9.63
CA LEU A 123 -15.04 5.90 -9.20
C LEU A 123 -15.22 7.41 -8.97
N THR A 124 -14.61 7.90 -7.91
CA THR A 124 -14.34 9.32 -7.67
C THR A 124 -12.86 9.49 -7.35
N LEU A 125 -12.30 10.68 -7.59
CA LEU A 125 -10.86 10.92 -7.42
C LEU A 125 -10.40 10.72 -5.96
N ASP A 126 -11.19 11.21 -5.00
CA ASP A 126 -11.05 10.89 -3.58
C ASP A 126 -12.09 9.83 -3.19
N SER A 127 -11.89 8.61 -3.70
CA SER A 127 -12.82 7.47 -3.51
C SER A 127 -13.03 7.06 -2.07
N LEU A 128 -12.06 7.41 -1.21
CA LEU A 128 -12.13 7.17 0.20
C LEU A 128 -12.80 8.33 0.95
N HIS A 129 -12.98 9.52 0.37
CA HIS A 129 -13.45 10.74 1.03
C HIS A 129 -12.52 11.23 2.16
N GLU A 130 -11.21 11.11 2.00
CA GLU A 130 -10.23 11.58 2.98
C GLU A 130 -10.28 13.10 3.19
N GLN A 131 -10.62 13.87 2.15
CA GLN A 131 -10.74 15.33 2.22
C GLN A 131 -12.02 15.78 2.92
N ALA A 132 -13.14 15.06 2.70
CA ALA A 132 -14.41 15.39 3.35
C ALA A 132 -14.36 15.14 4.87
N ASP A 133 -13.58 14.14 5.28
CA ASP A 133 -13.36 13.80 6.69
C ASP A 133 -12.18 14.59 7.32
N ALA A 134 -11.71 15.68 6.68
CA ALA A 134 -10.55 16.44 7.14
C ALA A 134 -10.94 17.72 7.90
N PRO A 135 -10.92 17.73 9.26
CA PRO A 135 -11.17 18.94 10.05
C PRO A 135 -10.15 20.06 9.82
N VAL A 136 -8.92 19.72 9.43
CA VAL A 136 -7.88 20.65 9.00
C VAL A 136 -7.07 20.05 7.84
N PRO A 137 -6.42 20.87 6.98
CA PRO A 137 -5.71 20.37 5.81
C PRO A 137 -4.65 19.30 6.13
N GLY A 138 -4.87 18.10 5.61
CA GLY A 138 -3.98 16.95 5.78
C GLY A 138 -4.12 16.23 7.12
N LEU A 139 -5.23 16.41 7.86
CA LEU A 139 -5.57 15.55 9.00
C LEU A 139 -6.97 14.98 8.78
N THR A 140 -7.08 13.70 8.45
CA THR A 140 -8.35 12.99 8.26
C THR A 140 -8.75 12.30 9.57
N HIS A 141 -9.95 12.59 10.08
CA HIS A 141 -10.48 12.00 11.31
C HIS A 141 -11.83 11.31 11.04
N ARG A 142 -11.77 10.04 10.60
CA ARG A 142 -12.94 9.21 10.27
C ARG A 142 -13.43 8.33 11.42
N TYR A 143 -12.48 7.76 12.15
CA TYR A 143 -12.76 6.79 13.20
C TYR A 143 -12.78 7.49 14.56
N PRO A 144 -13.55 6.99 15.54
CA PRO A 144 -13.70 7.67 16.82
C PRO A 144 -12.40 8.00 17.55
N ASP A 145 -11.39 7.12 17.46
CA ASP A 145 -10.19 7.14 18.31
C ASP A 145 -8.87 7.34 17.54
N LYS A 146 -8.94 7.56 16.22
CA LYS A 146 -7.74 7.60 15.37
C LYS A 146 -7.84 8.53 14.18
N ALA A 147 -6.71 9.15 13.84
CA ALA A 147 -6.59 10.09 12.75
C ALA A 147 -5.38 9.77 11.84
N LEU A 148 -5.52 10.13 10.56
CA LEU A 148 -4.46 10.09 9.55
C LEU A 148 -3.90 11.49 9.34
N PHE A 149 -2.62 11.68 9.64
CA PHE A 149 -1.90 12.93 9.48
C PHE A 149 -0.96 12.87 8.26
N LEU A 150 -1.36 13.53 7.18
CA LEU A 150 -0.59 13.71 5.96
C LEU A 150 0.45 14.82 6.15
N ALA A 151 1.65 14.47 6.60
CA ALA A 151 2.68 15.44 6.97
C ALA A 151 3.37 16.12 5.76
N LEU A 152 3.27 15.53 4.57
CA LEU A 152 3.90 16.04 3.34
C LEU A 152 3.19 15.47 2.09
N ASP A 153 3.52 15.97 0.90
CA ASP A 153 2.95 15.58 -0.39
C ASP A 153 3.96 14.88 -1.34
N THR A 154 5.14 14.46 -0.88
CA THR A 154 6.15 13.82 -1.73
C THR A 154 6.51 12.40 -1.27
N CYS A 155 6.94 11.58 -2.23
CA CYS A 155 7.41 10.21 -2.02
C CYS A 155 8.79 9.99 -2.65
N PRO A 156 9.58 9.00 -2.19
CA PRO A 156 10.81 8.61 -2.89
C PRO A 156 10.52 8.05 -4.29
N VAL A 157 9.39 7.34 -4.44
CA VAL A 157 8.82 6.87 -5.71
C VAL A 157 7.30 7.03 -5.71
N TYR A 158 6.69 7.11 -6.88
CA TYR A 158 5.24 7.23 -7.02
C TYR A 158 4.63 5.94 -7.56
N CYS A 159 3.75 5.33 -6.75
CA CYS A 159 2.99 4.16 -7.15
C CYS A 159 1.84 4.59 -8.07
N ARG A 160 1.64 3.90 -9.20
CA ARG A 160 0.48 4.16 -10.09
C ARG A 160 -0.84 4.09 -9.35
N PHE A 161 -0.95 3.15 -8.40
CA PHE A 161 -2.14 2.87 -7.61
C PHE A 161 -2.27 3.75 -6.35
N CYS A 162 -1.63 4.92 -6.30
CA CYS A 162 -1.72 5.80 -5.13
C CYS A 162 -3.14 6.34 -4.93
N THR A 163 -3.78 5.96 -3.82
CA THR A 163 -5.12 6.46 -3.42
C THR A 163 -5.14 7.97 -3.14
N ARG A 164 -3.98 8.59 -2.96
CA ARG A 164 -3.81 10.02 -2.71
C ARG A 164 -3.23 10.76 -3.91
N SER A 165 -3.44 10.26 -5.12
CA SER A 165 -3.02 10.94 -6.35
C SER A 165 -3.61 12.35 -6.48
N TYR A 166 -4.71 12.66 -5.76
CA TYR A 166 -5.27 14.00 -5.64
C TYR A 166 -4.37 15.02 -4.90
N ALA A 167 -3.37 14.59 -4.14
CA ALA A 167 -2.50 15.48 -3.35
C ALA A 167 -1.01 15.15 -3.43
N VAL A 168 -0.63 13.90 -3.70
CA VAL A 168 0.77 13.46 -3.69
C VAL A 168 1.42 13.64 -5.05
N GLY A 169 2.58 14.29 -5.12
CA GLY A 169 3.35 14.48 -6.34
C GLY A 169 3.20 15.85 -6.98
N VAL A 170 3.60 15.97 -8.25
CA VAL A 170 3.40 17.18 -9.06
C VAL A 170 2.21 17.00 -9.99
N ASP A 171 1.57 18.09 -10.39
CA ASP A 171 0.41 18.07 -11.30
C ASP A 171 0.67 17.21 -12.55
N THR A 172 -0.39 16.57 -13.03
CA THR A 172 -0.40 15.85 -14.30
C THR A 172 -1.42 16.47 -15.24
N SER A 173 -1.48 16.01 -16.49
CA SER A 173 -2.57 16.35 -17.42
C SER A 173 -3.95 15.97 -16.89
N GLU A 174 -4.02 14.97 -16.01
CA GLU A 174 -5.26 14.36 -15.53
C GLU A 174 -5.73 14.90 -14.17
N VAL A 175 -4.82 15.45 -13.37
CA VAL A 175 -5.08 15.84 -11.96
C VAL A 175 -4.22 17.04 -11.57
N GLU A 176 -4.89 18.13 -11.17
CA GLU A 176 -4.31 19.22 -10.38
C GLU A 176 -4.31 18.83 -8.91
N LYS A 177 -3.16 18.94 -8.23
CA LYS A 177 -2.97 18.38 -6.89
C LYS A 177 -3.17 19.41 -5.79
N VAL A 178 -3.85 18.98 -4.72
CA VAL A 178 -3.95 19.74 -3.48
C VAL A 178 -2.60 19.77 -2.77
N SER A 179 -2.11 20.96 -2.44
CA SER A 179 -0.82 21.09 -1.76
C SER A 179 -0.90 20.71 -0.28
N LEU A 180 -0.04 19.79 0.14
CA LEU A 180 0.15 19.40 1.54
C LEU A 180 1.62 19.57 1.93
N LYS A 181 2.22 20.69 1.54
CA LYS A 181 3.61 21.03 1.85
C LYS A 181 3.91 20.84 3.34
N ALA A 182 5.13 20.41 3.62
CA ALA A 182 5.66 20.20 4.97
C ALA A 182 6.01 21.54 5.63
N THR A 183 4.99 22.26 6.13
CA THR A 183 5.15 23.52 6.86
C THR A 183 4.72 23.35 8.32
N GLU A 184 5.46 23.98 9.23
CA GLU A 184 5.17 23.89 10.67
C GLU A 184 3.80 24.50 11.00
N GLU A 185 3.41 25.62 10.37
CA GLU A 185 2.08 26.22 10.54
C GLU A 185 0.93 25.24 10.26
N ARG A 186 1.04 24.44 9.18
CA ARG A 186 0.03 23.43 8.85
C ARG A 186 0.01 22.31 9.88
N TRP A 187 1.19 21.88 10.32
CA TRP A 187 1.33 20.84 11.33
C TRP A 187 0.81 21.29 12.69
N ASP A 188 1.01 22.55 13.08
CA ASP A 188 0.50 23.12 14.32
C ASP A 188 -1.03 23.11 14.37
N ARG A 189 -1.70 23.37 13.24
CA ARG A 189 -3.17 23.21 13.15
C ARG A 189 -3.60 21.77 13.41
N ALA A 190 -2.88 20.79 12.87
CA ALA A 190 -3.15 19.37 13.12
C ALA A 190 -2.86 18.98 14.57
N PHE A 191 -1.74 19.41 15.14
CA PHE A 191 -1.39 19.16 16.53
C PHE A 191 -2.41 19.76 17.50
N ARG A 192 -2.85 20.99 17.26
CA ARG A 192 -3.91 21.64 18.05
C ARG A 192 -5.18 20.80 18.04
N TYR A 193 -5.67 20.43 16.85
CA TYR A 193 -6.86 19.59 16.73
C TYR A 193 -6.71 18.27 17.49
N ILE A 194 -5.57 17.57 17.36
CA ILE A 194 -5.32 16.30 18.06
C ILE A 194 -5.30 16.49 19.57
N SER A 195 -4.69 17.57 20.07
CA SER A 195 -4.58 17.85 21.50
C SER A 195 -5.92 18.23 22.16
N GLU A 196 -6.85 18.80 21.39
CA GLU A 196 -8.19 19.19 21.86
C GLU A 196 -9.19 18.02 21.88
N ARG A 197 -8.74 16.81 21.50
CA ARG A 197 -9.58 15.62 21.31
C ARG A 197 -9.11 14.46 22.19
N PRO A 198 -9.59 14.36 23.44
CA PRO A 198 -9.14 13.33 24.39
C PRO A 198 -9.42 11.90 23.92
N GLU A 199 -10.37 11.70 23.01
CA GLU A 199 -10.70 10.42 22.39
C GLU A 199 -9.66 9.93 21.38
N LEU A 200 -8.84 10.82 20.81
CA LEU A 200 -7.82 10.45 19.83
C LEU A 200 -6.61 9.81 20.50
N GLU A 201 -6.45 8.50 20.29
CA GLU A 201 -5.34 7.72 20.84
C GLU A 201 -4.31 7.27 19.79
N ASP A 202 -4.69 7.10 18.53
CA ASP A 202 -3.84 6.51 17.48
C ASP A 202 -3.68 7.44 16.27
N ILE A 203 -2.44 7.86 16.02
CA ILE A 203 -2.10 8.79 14.93
C ILE A 203 -1.22 8.09 13.90
N VAL A 204 -1.70 8.03 12.66
CA VAL A 204 -0.89 7.60 11.51
C VAL A 204 -0.21 8.82 10.90
N VAL A 205 1.11 8.90 11.00
CA VAL A 205 1.91 9.90 10.29
C VAL A 205 2.24 9.35 8.91
N SER A 206 1.64 9.93 7.88
CA SER A 206 1.79 9.56 6.48
C SER A 206 1.93 10.83 5.64
N GLY A 207 1.33 10.86 4.45
CA GLY A 207 1.45 11.94 3.47
C GLY A 207 1.55 11.34 2.08
N GLY A 208 2.50 11.84 1.30
CA GLY A 208 3.17 11.03 0.30
C GLY A 208 3.88 9.84 0.96
N ASP A 209 5.01 10.10 1.61
CA ASP A 209 5.78 9.06 2.30
C ASP A 209 6.60 9.66 3.46
N SER A 210 6.45 9.15 4.69
CA SER A 210 7.21 9.64 5.85
C SER A 210 8.73 9.50 5.67
N TYR A 211 9.19 8.67 4.72
CA TYR A 211 10.59 8.56 4.32
C TYR A 211 11.16 9.87 3.77
N GLN A 212 10.34 10.80 3.30
CA GLN A 212 10.84 12.08 2.77
C GLN A 212 10.91 13.18 3.85
N LEU A 213 10.47 12.90 5.08
CA LEU A 213 10.73 13.78 6.21
C LEU A 213 12.23 13.82 6.51
N LYS A 214 12.74 15.01 6.84
CA LYS A 214 14.09 15.18 7.39
C LYS A 214 14.13 14.68 8.84
N ALA A 215 15.30 14.26 9.33
CA ALA A 215 15.49 13.80 10.71
C ALA A 215 14.85 14.74 11.75
N ARG A 216 15.11 16.05 11.65
CA ARG A 216 14.50 17.07 12.54
C ARG A 216 12.96 17.10 12.50
N GLN A 217 12.36 16.85 11.34
CA GLN A 217 10.90 16.90 11.17
C GLN A 217 10.27 15.65 11.77
N LEU A 218 10.91 14.49 11.58
CA LEU A 218 10.49 13.25 12.20
C LEU A 218 10.54 13.36 13.73
N SER A 219 11.63 13.90 14.27
CA SER A 219 11.77 14.18 15.71
C SER A 219 10.72 15.18 16.20
N LEU A 220 10.47 16.27 15.48
CA LEU A 220 9.45 17.26 15.83
C LEU A 220 8.06 16.61 15.93
N ILE A 221 7.62 15.95 14.85
CA ILE A 221 6.29 15.32 14.79
C ILE A 221 6.15 14.26 15.89
N GLY A 222 7.14 13.36 15.98
CA GLY A 222 7.13 12.28 16.96
C GLY A 222 7.07 12.78 18.40
N ASN A 223 7.91 13.75 18.78
CA ASN A 223 7.95 14.28 20.13
C ASN A 223 6.67 15.07 20.48
N ARG A 224 6.16 15.89 19.56
CA ARG A 224 4.90 16.65 19.79
C ARG A 224 3.73 15.72 20.04
N LEU A 225 3.60 14.64 19.27
CA LEU A 225 2.56 13.63 19.49
C LEU A 225 2.77 12.86 20.80
N LEU A 226 4.01 12.51 21.15
CA LEU A 226 4.31 11.81 22.41
C LEU A 226 4.03 12.67 23.66
N GLU A 227 4.12 14.00 23.56
CA GLU A 227 3.81 14.95 24.63
C GLU A 227 2.30 15.05 24.92
N MET A 228 1.44 14.71 23.96
CA MET A 228 -0.01 14.79 24.11
C MET A 228 -0.54 13.68 25.03
N PRO A 229 -1.25 13.97 26.13
CA PRO A 229 -1.70 12.93 27.07
C PRO A 229 -2.64 11.87 26.47
N ASN A 230 -3.45 12.26 25.49
CA ASN A 230 -4.41 11.39 24.80
C ASN A 230 -3.75 10.39 23.83
N VAL A 231 -2.66 10.79 23.16
CA VAL A 231 -2.01 9.93 22.15
C VAL A 231 -1.30 8.76 22.82
N ARG A 232 -1.63 7.53 22.39
CA ARG A 232 -1.06 6.25 22.87
C ARG A 232 -0.27 5.51 21.80
N ARG A 233 -0.61 5.71 20.52
CA ARG A 233 -0.04 4.95 19.39
C ARG A 233 0.33 5.90 18.25
N ILE A 234 1.52 5.74 17.70
CA ILE A 234 2.01 6.49 16.54
C ILE A 234 2.52 5.51 15.50
N ARG A 235 2.10 5.70 14.25
CA ARG A 235 2.52 4.86 13.12
C ARG A 235 3.13 5.75 12.05
N PHE A 236 4.43 5.63 11.81
CA PHE A 236 5.05 6.27 10.64
C PHE A 236 4.87 5.36 9.42
N ALA A 237 4.19 5.84 8.38
CA ALA A 237 3.88 5.05 7.19
C ALA A 237 4.80 5.43 6.03
N THR A 238 5.48 4.41 5.48
CA THR A 238 6.44 4.56 4.39
C THR A 238 6.40 3.39 3.40
N LYS A 239 6.71 3.60 2.12
CA LYS A 239 7.07 2.52 1.19
C LYS A 239 8.59 2.37 1.05
N GLY A 240 9.37 3.27 1.64
CA GLY A 240 10.83 3.37 1.57
C GLY A 240 11.59 2.04 1.57
N PRO A 241 11.35 1.12 2.52
CA PRO A 241 12.04 -0.18 2.54
C PRO A 241 11.87 -1.02 1.26
N ALA A 242 10.76 -0.87 0.54
CA ALA A 242 10.49 -1.62 -0.70
C ALA A 242 11.09 -0.98 -1.95
N VAL A 243 11.44 0.31 -1.91
CA VAL A 243 11.70 1.12 -3.12
C VAL A 243 13.02 1.88 -3.08
N MET A 244 13.57 2.09 -1.90
CA MET A 244 14.86 2.73 -1.67
C MET A 244 15.42 2.30 -0.29
N PRO A 245 15.60 0.98 -0.02
CA PRO A 245 16.00 0.48 1.30
C PRO A 245 17.32 1.06 1.80
N MET A 246 18.20 1.44 0.88
CA MET A 246 19.49 2.09 1.10
C MET A 246 19.46 3.24 2.10
N LYS A 247 18.37 4.01 2.15
CA LYS A 247 18.27 5.12 3.10
C LYS A 247 18.33 4.66 4.55
N LEU A 248 17.75 3.50 4.88
CA LEU A 248 17.87 2.91 6.22
C LEU A 248 19.28 2.39 6.53
N ILE A 249 20.17 2.33 5.54
CA ILE A 249 21.56 1.94 5.73
C ILE A 249 22.45 3.18 5.83
N THR A 250 22.21 4.19 5.00
CA THR A 250 23.14 5.33 4.82
C THR A 250 22.69 6.65 5.45
N ASP A 251 21.39 6.87 5.71
CA ASP A 251 20.89 8.09 6.37
C ASP A 251 20.76 7.86 7.88
N LEU A 252 21.92 7.87 8.56
CA LEU A 252 21.99 7.60 9.99
C LEU A 252 21.21 8.61 10.81
N GLU A 253 21.21 9.90 10.43
CA GLU A 253 20.43 10.93 11.13
C GLU A 253 18.94 10.61 11.13
N TRP A 254 18.40 10.16 10.00
CA TRP A 254 16.98 9.79 9.91
C TRP A 254 16.66 8.54 10.74
N VAL A 255 17.52 7.52 10.67
CA VAL A 255 17.32 6.27 11.44
C VAL A 255 17.45 6.53 12.94
N ASP A 256 18.41 7.34 13.36
CA ASP A 256 18.61 7.74 14.76
C ASP A 256 17.44 8.57 15.27
N ALA A 257 16.90 9.50 14.47
CA ALA A 257 15.70 10.26 14.82
C ALA A 257 14.49 9.34 15.07
N LEU A 258 14.25 8.36 14.19
CA LEU A 258 13.16 7.39 14.37
C LEU A 258 13.40 6.52 15.61
N SER A 259 14.63 6.02 15.79
CA SER A 259 15.02 5.22 16.97
C SER A 259 14.76 5.98 18.27
N ALA A 260 15.16 7.25 18.33
CA ALA A 260 14.99 8.10 19.51
C ALA A 260 13.50 8.33 19.85
N VAL A 261 12.66 8.56 18.85
CA VAL A 261 11.20 8.70 19.05
C VAL A 261 10.60 7.38 19.55
N VAL A 262 11.01 6.23 18.99
CA VAL A 262 10.55 4.90 19.41
C VAL A 262 10.98 4.58 20.85
N GLU A 263 12.24 4.85 21.19
CA GLU A 263 12.76 4.72 22.56
C GLU A 263 12.02 5.60 23.56
N ARG A 264 11.77 6.87 23.20
CA ARG A 264 10.97 7.77 24.04
C ARG A 264 9.55 7.26 24.21
N GLY A 265 8.91 6.79 23.14
CA GLY A 265 7.59 6.16 23.19
C GLY A 265 7.56 5.00 24.19
N ARG A 266 8.51 4.07 24.10
CA ARG A 266 8.65 2.95 25.05
C ARG A 266 8.79 3.41 26.51
N LYS A 267 9.63 4.42 26.78
CA LYS A 267 9.79 5.02 28.12
C LYS A 267 8.50 5.66 28.65
N LEU A 268 7.65 6.17 27.76
CA LEU A 268 6.35 6.75 28.07
C LEU A 268 5.20 5.73 28.03
N HIS A 269 5.49 4.46 27.78
CA HIS A 269 4.49 3.39 27.57
C HIS A 269 3.51 3.68 26.42
N LYS A 270 4.00 4.31 25.35
CA LYS A 270 3.29 4.60 24.11
C LYS A 270 3.91 3.82 22.95
N GLU A 271 3.07 3.24 22.10
CA GLU A 271 3.55 2.45 20.96
C GLU A 271 3.96 3.39 19.82
N VAL A 272 5.18 3.24 19.29
CA VAL A 272 5.62 3.89 18.06
C VAL A 272 6.17 2.81 17.12
N VAL A 273 5.60 2.69 15.92
CA VAL A 273 5.99 1.67 14.95
C VAL A 273 6.18 2.25 13.55
N LEU A 274 6.86 1.48 12.70
CA LEU A 274 6.96 1.76 11.27
C LEU A 274 5.99 0.86 10.50
N HIS A 275 5.16 1.45 9.66
CA HIS A 275 4.36 0.72 8.68
C HIS A 275 5.05 0.82 7.31
N THR A 276 5.33 -0.32 6.69
CA THR A 276 5.93 -0.43 5.36
C THR A 276 4.89 -0.89 4.32
N HIS A 277 5.26 -0.87 3.03
CA HIS A 277 4.36 -1.18 1.92
C HIS A 277 4.98 -2.05 0.81
N PHE A 278 5.21 -3.33 1.09
CA PHE A 278 5.58 -4.37 0.12
C PHE A 278 4.34 -5.03 -0.49
N ASN A 279 4.36 -5.19 -1.81
CA ASN A 279 3.33 -5.85 -2.61
C ASN A 279 3.83 -7.09 -3.32
N HIS A 280 5.12 -7.23 -3.61
CA HIS A 280 5.64 -8.38 -4.35
C HIS A 280 6.92 -8.94 -3.70
N PRO A 281 7.13 -10.28 -3.68
CA PRO A 281 8.35 -10.89 -3.17
C PRO A 281 9.64 -10.32 -3.78
N ASN A 282 9.61 -9.86 -5.03
CA ASN A 282 10.79 -9.33 -5.73
C ASN A 282 11.20 -7.93 -5.24
N GLU A 283 10.36 -7.23 -4.47
CA GLU A 283 10.73 -5.99 -3.79
C GLU A 283 11.63 -6.26 -2.56
N ILE A 284 11.79 -7.52 -2.15
CA ILE A 284 12.58 -7.93 -0.98
C ILE A 284 13.90 -8.54 -1.47
N THR A 285 14.98 -7.77 -1.36
CA THR A 285 16.35 -8.19 -1.71
C THR A 285 17.25 -8.29 -0.47
N ALA A 286 18.50 -8.72 -0.64
CA ALA A 286 19.49 -8.71 0.43
C ALA A 286 19.75 -7.28 0.97
N ILE A 287 19.68 -6.25 0.11
CA ILE A 287 19.76 -4.84 0.53
C ILE A 287 18.55 -4.48 1.41
N THR A 288 17.34 -4.91 1.04
CA THR A 288 16.13 -4.74 1.85
C THR A 288 16.29 -5.42 3.21
N LYS A 289 16.83 -6.63 3.24
CA LYS A 289 17.08 -7.35 4.50
C LYS A 289 18.07 -6.60 5.37
N ARG A 290 19.23 -6.16 4.84
CA ARG A 290 20.22 -5.35 5.58
C ARG A 290 19.60 -4.08 6.18
N ALA A 291 18.78 -3.39 5.41
CA ALA A 291 18.04 -2.20 5.85
C ALA A 291 17.07 -2.49 7.00
N LEU A 292 16.31 -3.58 6.90
CA LEU A 292 15.34 -3.98 7.91
C LEU A 292 16.00 -4.57 9.16
N ASP A 293 17.12 -5.28 9.02
CA ASP A 293 17.92 -5.77 10.15
C ASP A 293 18.41 -4.58 11.01
N ASN A 294 18.94 -3.51 10.40
CA ASN A 294 19.34 -2.29 11.14
C ASN A 294 18.17 -1.66 11.92
N VAL A 295 16.98 -1.61 11.30
CA VAL A 295 15.77 -1.10 11.96
C VAL A 295 15.32 -2.02 13.11
N PHE A 296 15.39 -3.33 12.90
CA PHE A 296 15.00 -4.33 13.89
C PHE A 296 15.93 -4.36 15.10
N GLU A 297 17.25 -4.25 14.91
CA GLU A 297 18.26 -4.19 15.97
C GLU A 297 18.06 -2.99 16.91
N ARG A 298 17.46 -1.91 16.40
CA ARG A 298 17.08 -0.71 17.17
C ARG A 298 15.77 -0.86 17.95
N GLY A 299 15.13 -2.03 17.86
CA GLY A 299 13.87 -2.35 18.55
C GLY A 299 12.64 -1.70 17.92
N ILE A 300 12.70 -1.34 16.64
CA ILE A 300 11.59 -0.75 15.90
C ILE A 300 10.75 -1.88 15.30
N ILE A 301 9.47 -1.95 15.66
CA ILE A 301 8.53 -2.90 15.07
C ILE A 301 8.13 -2.40 13.68
N VAL A 302 8.24 -3.27 12.67
CA VAL A 302 7.83 -3.00 11.29
C VAL A 302 6.62 -3.87 10.91
N ARG A 303 5.56 -3.22 10.41
CA ARG A 303 4.32 -3.88 9.93
C ARG A 303 4.12 -3.62 8.45
N ASN A 304 3.75 -4.62 7.65
CA ASN A 304 3.51 -4.45 6.22
C ASN A 304 2.03 -4.25 5.90
N GLN A 305 1.74 -3.22 5.11
CA GLN A 305 0.47 -3.05 4.42
C GLN A 305 0.69 -3.43 2.96
N CYS A 306 -0.11 -4.33 2.40
CA CYS A 306 -0.04 -4.76 1.02
C CYS A 306 -1.35 -4.39 0.31
N VAL A 307 -1.33 -4.12 -0.99
CA VAL A 307 -2.54 -3.98 -1.81
C VAL A 307 -2.56 -5.12 -2.83
N LEU A 308 -3.68 -5.82 -2.90
CA LEU A 308 -3.92 -6.91 -3.84
C LEU A 308 -4.09 -6.36 -5.25
N GLN A 309 -3.24 -6.78 -6.16
CA GLN A 309 -3.08 -6.21 -7.50
C GLN A 309 -2.98 -7.31 -8.55
N ARG A 310 -3.78 -7.16 -9.61
CA ARG A 310 -3.88 -8.11 -10.72
C ARG A 310 -2.57 -8.20 -11.51
N GLY A 311 -2.07 -9.41 -11.68
CA GLY A 311 -0.78 -9.69 -12.32
C GLY A 311 0.42 -9.21 -11.50
N VAL A 312 0.23 -8.85 -10.23
CA VAL A 312 1.31 -8.48 -9.30
C VAL A 312 1.37 -9.52 -8.20
N ASN A 313 0.31 -9.66 -7.39
CA ASN A 313 0.31 -10.52 -6.20
C ASN A 313 -1.02 -11.25 -5.96
N ASP A 314 -1.85 -11.33 -7.00
CA ASP A 314 -3.16 -11.98 -7.05
C ASP A 314 -3.09 -13.50 -7.24
N SER A 315 -1.96 -14.13 -6.90
CA SER A 315 -1.81 -15.58 -6.87
C SER A 315 -1.51 -16.09 -5.47
N ILE A 316 -2.01 -17.27 -5.13
CA ILE A 316 -1.75 -17.94 -3.85
C ILE A 316 -0.24 -18.09 -3.62
N ALA A 317 0.50 -18.57 -4.63
CA ALA A 317 1.93 -18.82 -4.52
C ALA A 317 2.72 -17.53 -4.25
N THR A 318 2.40 -16.45 -4.97
CA THR A 318 3.05 -15.15 -4.79
C THR A 318 2.78 -14.58 -3.40
N MET A 319 1.53 -14.62 -2.94
CA MET A 319 1.16 -14.07 -1.64
C MET A 319 1.76 -14.90 -0.48
N GLN A 320 1.77 -16.23 -0.57
CA GLN A 320 2.43 -17.09 0.41
C GLN A 320 3.94 -16.82 0.48
N LEU A 321 4.59 -16.63 -0.68
CA LEU A 321 6.01 -16.27 -0.72
C LEU A 321 6.26 -14.89 -0.11
N LEU A 322 5.42 -13.90 -0.40
CA LEU A 322 5.52 -12.55 0.17
C LEU A 322 5.44 -12.59 1.69
N VAL A 323 4.39 -13.22 2.22
CA VAL A 323 4.17 -13.36 3.68
C VAL A 323 5.35 -14.07 4.36
N LYS A 324 5.90 -15.13 3.74
CA LYS A 324 7.09 -15.82 4.28
C LYS A 324 8.35 -14.97 4.22
N ARG A 325 8.59 -14.21 3.13
CA ARG A 325 9.74 -13.30 3.02
C ARG A 325 9.66 -12.15 4.02
N LEU A 326 8.48 -11.56 4.21
CA LEU A 326 8.26 -10.53 5.23
C LEU A 326 8.63 -11.05 6.62
N GLY A 327 8.14 -12.23 6.99
CA GLY A 327 8.50 -12.87 8.26
C GLY A 327 10.00 -13.16 8.38
N HIS A 328 10.66 -13.55 7.29
CA HIS A 328 12.12 -13.76 7.27
C HIS A 328 12.92 -12.46 7.50
N CYS A 329 12.38 -11.31 7.10
CA CYS A 329 12.95 -9.98 7.31
C CYS A 329 12.42 -9.27 8.57
N GLN A 330 11.81 -10.01 9.52
CA GLN A 330 11.22 -9.45 10.75
C GLN A 330 10.13 -8.38 10.53
N VAL A 331 9.42 -8.48 9.41
CA VAL A 331 8.28 -7.61 9.10
C VAL A 331 6.99 -8.37 9.34
N GLN A 332 6.11 -7.81 10.18
CA GLN A 332 4.80 -8.38 10.48
C GLN A 332 3.81 -8.08 9.35
N PRO A 333 3.30 -9.06 8.58
CA PRO A 333 2.22 -8.81 7.63
C PRO A 333 0.96 -8.36 8.37
N TYR A 334 0.50 -7.14 8.12
CA TYR A 334 -0.62 -6.54 8.85
C TYR A 334 -1.92 -6.59 8.04
N TYR A 335 -1.94 -5.89 6.90
CA TYR A 335 -3.10 -5.88 6.00
C TYR A 335 -2.73 -6.28 4.58
N VAL A 336 -3.66 -6.96 3.92
CA VAL A 336 -3.77 -7.00 2.46
C VAL A 336 -5.08 -6.28 2.09
N TYR A 337 -4.98 -5.11 1.50
CA TYR A 337 -6.12 -4.36 1.01
C TYR A 337 -6.61 -4.94 -0.31
N VAL A 338 -7.90 -5.23 -0.41
CA VAL A 338 -8.57 -5.34 -1.70
C VAL A 338 -8.46 -3.98 -2.40
N HIS A 339 -8.17 -3.98 -3.69
CA HIS A 339 -7.80 -2.75 -4.39
C HIS A 339 -8.93 -1.71 -4.40
N ASP A 340 -8.65 -0.53 -3.84
CA ASP A 340 -9.56 0.62 -3.85
C ASP A 340 -9.84 1.10 -5.29
N LEU A 341 -10.89 1.91 -5.44
CA LEU A 341 -11.19 2.62 -6.69
C LEU A 341 -10.20 3.77 -6.87
N VAL A 342 -9.13 3.52 -7.62
CA VAL A 342 -8.09 4.52 -7.92
C VAL A 342 -8.11 4.82 -9.41
N LYS A 343 -8.14 6.12 -9.76
CA LYS A 343 -8.26 6.59 -11.15
C LYS A 343 -7.10 6.05 -12.00
N GLY A 344 -7.39 5.55 -13.20
CA GLY A 344 -6.41 5.14 -14.20
C GLY A 344 -5.66 3.84 -13.89
N VAL A 345 -6.17 3.01 -12.96
CA VAL A 345 -5.56 1.72 -12.60
C VAL A 345 -6.56 0.57 -12.48
N GLU A 346 -7.69 0.63 -13.18
CA GLU A 346 -8.66 -0.47 -13.24
C GLU A 346 -7.99 -1.79 -13.73
N ASP A 347 -6.91 -1.69 -14.52
CA ASP A 347 -6.06 -2.82 -14.94
C ASP A 347 -5.44 -3.60 -13.77
N LEU A 348 -5.23 -2.95 -12.62
CA LEU A 348 -4.62 -3.55 -11.42
C LEU A 348 -5.65 -4.09 -10.43
N ARG A 349 -6.94 -3.79 -10.58
CA ARG A 349 -7.95 -4.19 -9.60
C ARG A 349 -8.27 -5.69 -9.70
N THR A 350 -8.68 -6.25 -8.57
CA THR A 350 -9.08 -7.67 -8.42
C THR A 350 -10.49 -7.75 -7.84
N THR A 351 -11.14 -8.91 -7.98
CA THR A 351 -12.45 -9.15 -7.37
C THR A 351 -12.32 -9.39 -5.87
N LEU A 352 -13.39 -9.14 -5.12
CA LEU A 352 -13.49 -9.58 -3.72
C LEU A 352 -13.26 -11.09 -3.62
N GLN A 353 -13.83 -11.89 -4.53
CA GLN A 353 -13.66 -13.35 -4.54
C GLN A 353 -12.17 -13.76 -4.61
N THR A 354 -11.35 -13.08 -5.42
CA THR A 354 -9.90 -13.30 -5.49
C THR A 354 -9.24 -13.13 -4.11
N ALA A 355 -9.62 -12.08 -3.38
CA ALA A 355 -9.10 -11.84 -2.03
C ALA A 355 -9.50 -12.96 -1.05
N LEU A 356 -10.77 -13.40 -1.08
CA LEU A 356 -11.29 -14.46 -0.21
C LEU A 356 -10.57 -15.79 -0.44
N ASP A 357 -10.30 -16.14 -1.69
CA ASP A 357 -9.66 -17.42 -2.02
C ASP A 357 -8.17 -17.42 -1.68
N ILE A 358 -7.48 -16.29 -1.86
CA ILE A 358 -6.09 -16.15 -1.43
C ILE A 358 -5.98 -16.18 0.09
N GLU A 359 -6.84 -15.47 0.82
CA GLU A 359 -6.79 -15.45 2.29
C GLU A 359 -6.89 -16.87 2.87
N LYS A 360 -7.85 -17.67 2.40
CA LYS A 360 -8.03 -19.07 2.82
C LYS A 360 -6.74 -19.87 2.68
N ALA A 361 -6.00 -19.67 1.58
CA ALA A 361 -4.75 -20.38 1.32
C ALA A 361 -3.54 -19.80 2.07
N VAL A 362 -3.57 -18.53 2.45
CA VAL A 362 -2.51 -17.89 3.25
C VAL A 362 -2.61 -18.31 4.71
N ARG A 363 -3.82 -18.56 5.22
CA ARG A 363 -4.05 -18.98 6.61
C ARG A 363 -3.33 -20.31 6.90
N GLY A 364 -2.43 -20.30 7.88
CA GLY A 364 -1.65 -21.48 8.29
C GLY A 364 -0.29 -21.65 7.61
N VAL A 365 0.08 -20.75 6.69
CA VAL A 365 1.39 -20.79 6.00
C VAL A 365 2.54 -20.33 6.88
N THR A 366 2.25 -19.47 7.86
CA THR A 366 3.20 -18.94 8.85
C THR A 366 2.53 -18.81 10.22
N ALA A 367 3.25 -18.33 11.22
CA ALA A 367 2.72 -18.09 12.56
C ALA A 367 1.51 -17.13 12.51
N GLY A 368 0.56 -17.32 13.43
CA GLY A 368 -0.68 -16.54 13.45
C GLY A 368 -0.46 -15.02 13.50
N PHE A 369 0.50 -14.56 14.30
CA PHE A 369 0.89 -13.14 14.40
C PHE A 369 1.63 -12.60 13.16
N HIS A 370 1.99 -13.47 12.21
CA HIS A 370 2.55 -13.12 10.90
C HIS A 370 1.59 -13.43 9.74
N THR A 371 0.30 -13.61 10.02
CA THR A 371 -0.72 -13.80 8.99
C THR A 371 -1.51 -12.50 8.81
N PRO A 372 -1.51 -11.87 7.62
CA PRO A 372 -2.20 -10.61 7.43
C PRO A 372 -3.72 -10.80 7.47
N THR A 373 -4.44 -9.73 7.77
CA THR A 373 -5.89 -9.67 7.57
C THR A 373 -6.18 -9.10 6.18
N PHE A 374 -7.06 -9.74 5.42
CA PHE A 374 -7.52 -9.21 4.14
C PHE A 374 -8.69 -8.27 4.41
N VAL A 375 -8.60 -7.05 3.87
CA VAL A 375 -9.56 -5.98 4.18
C VAL A 375 -10.01 -5.23 2.94
N VAL A 376 -11.27 -4.83 2.93
CA VAL A 376 -11.84 -3.84 2.01
C VAL A 376 -11.89 -2.51 2.74
N ASP A 377 -11.30 -1.44 2.21
CA ASP A 377 -11.55 -0.10 2.75
C ASP A 377 -12.84 0.43 2.12
N ALA A 378 -13.93 0.35 2.87
CA ALA A 378 -15.25 0.54 2.32
C ALA A 378 -15.46 2.00 1.86
N PRO A 379 -15.68 2.25 0.55
CA PRO A 379 -15.97 3.57 -0.01
C PRO A 379 -17.10 4.28 0.74
N GLY A 380 -17.09 5.60 0.78
CA GLY A 380 -18.12 6.37 1.51
C GLY A 380 -17.87 6.57 3.00
N GLY A 381 -16.72 6.11 3.51
CA GLY A 381 -16.31 6.33 4.90
C GLY A 381 -16.63 5.18 5.86
N GLY A 382 -16.96 3.98 5.36
CA GLY A 382 -17.24 2.80 6.20
C GLY A 382 -15.98 2.22 6.86
N GLY A 383 -14.82 2.59 6.36
CA GLY A 383 -13.53 2.16 6.88
C GLY A 383 -13.21 0.70 6.55
N LYS A 384 -12.14 0.19 7.16
CA LYS A 384 -11.55 -1.12 6.84
C LYS A 384 -12.41 -2.24 7.39
N ARG A 385 -13.01 -3.05 6.51
CA ARG A 385 -13.84 -4.22 6.83
C ARG A 385 -13.06 -5.48 6.47
N VAL A 386 -13.18 -6.53 7.27
CA VAL A 386 -12.57 -7.83 6.93
C VAL A 386 -13.24 -8.32 5.65
N ALA A 387 -12.48 -8.86 4.69
CA ALA A 387 -13.02 -9.24 3.39
C ALA A 387 -14.19 -10.24 3.50
N HIS A 388 -14.15 -11.16 4.47
CA HIS A 388 -15.22 -12.10 4.77
C HIS A 388 -16.43 -11.52 5.53
N SER A 389 -16.39 -10.26 6.00
CA SER A 389 -17.46 -9.66 6.80
C SER A 389 -18.51 -8.91 5.97
N PHE A 390 -18.77 -9.34 4.74
CA PHE A 390 -19.84 -8.78 3.92
C PHE A 390 -21.21 -9.29 4.41
N GLU A 391 -22.22 -8.44 4.30
CA GLU A 391 -23.63 -8.78 4.56
C GLU A 391 -24.26 -9.46 3.34
N HIS A 392 -23.80 -9.06 2.15
CA HIS A 392 -24.20 -9.63 0.87
C HIS A 392 -23.06 -9.46 -0.15
N TYR A 393 -22.89 -10.44 -1.03
CA TYR A 393 -21.99 -10.37 -2.18
C TYR A 393 -22.65 -11.08 -3.37
N ASP A 394 -22.96 -10.31 -4.41
CA ASP A 394 -23.42 -10.84 -5.69
C ASP A 394 -22.26 -10.82 -6.70
N ARG A 395 -21.84 -12.03 -7.09
CA ARG A 395 -20.72 -12.25 -8.01
C ARG A 395 -21.07 -11.95 -9.46
N ASP A 396 -22.36 -11.95 -9.82
CA ASP A 396 -22.77 -11.68 -11.19
C ASP A 396 -22.73 -10.17 -11.47
N SER A 397 -23.24 -9.36 -10.53
CA SER A 397 -23.14 -7.90 -10.60
C SER A 397 -21.79 -7.35 -10.14
N GLY A 398 -21.04 -8.11 -9.35
CA GLY A 398 -19.79 -7.66 -8.74
C GLY A 398 -20.01 -6.73 -7.54
N ILE A 399 -21.19 -6.72 -6.93
CA ILE A 399 -21.53 -5.81 -5.83
C ILE A 399 -21.44 -6.54 -4.49
N SER A 400 -20.64 -6.00 -3.58
CA SER A 400 -20.58 -6.45 -2.19
C SER A 400 -20.98 -5.34 -1.24
N VAL A 401 -21.70 -5.72 -0.18
CA VAL A 401 -22.30 -4.82 0.80
C VAL A 401 -21.73 -5.12 2.18
N PHE A 402 -21.22 -4.10 2.84
CA PHE A 402 -20.65 -4.17 4.18
C PHE A 402 -21.38 -3.25 5.15
N SER A 403 -21.40 -3.62 6.43
CA SER A 403 -21.84 -2.76 7.53
C SER A 403 -20.65 -2.25 8.35
N ALA A 404 -20.77 -1.05 8.92
CA ALA A 404 -19.71 -0.45 9.75
C ALA A 404 -20.25 0.14 11.08
N PRO A 405 -20.83 -0.69 11.96
CA PRO A 405 -21.58 -0.22 13.14
C PRO A 405 -20.76 0.67 14.09
N SER A 406 -19.45 0.47 14.19
CA SER A 406 -18.55 1.24 15.07
C SER A 406 -17.89 2.46 14.41
N VAL A 407 -18.10 2.68 13.11
CA VAL A 407 -17.48 3.78 12.36
C VAL A 407 -18.56 4.77 11.91
N LYS A 408 -19.50 4.27 11.13
CA LYS A 408 -20.60 5.06 10.57
C LYS A 408 -21.78 4.11 10.28
N PRO A 409 -22.94 4.30 10.91
CA PRO A 409 -24.12 3.48 10.64
C PRO A 409 -24.51 3.53 9.16
N GLY A 410 -24.87 2.38 8.59
CA GLY A 410 -25.28 2.25 7.19
C GLY A 410 -24.58 1.12 6.45
N PHE A 411 -24.90 1.01 5.16
CA PHE A 411 -24.26 0.09 4.23
C PHE A 411 -23.23 0.80 3.36
N PHE A 412 -22.16 0.09 3.05
CA PHE A 412 -21.06 0.55 2.22
C PHE A 412 -20.78 -0.50 1.15
N LEU A 413 -20.50 -0.03 -0.07
CA LEU A 413 -20.43 -0.88 -1.25
C LEU A 413 -19.00 -1.00 -1.75
N TYR A 414 -18.59 -2.21 -2.09
CA TYR A 414 -17.41 -2.45 -2.91
C TYR A 414 -17.84 -3.09 -4.23
N PHE A 415 -17.21 -2.65 -5.32
CA PHE A 415 -17.53 -3.06 -6.67
C PHE A 415 -16.36 -3.79 -7.29
N ASP A 416 -16.56 -5.00 -7.80
CA ASP A 416 -15.55 -5.72 -8.57
C ASP A 416 -15.24 -5.01 -9.91
N PRO A 417 -14.09 -5.28 -10.54
CA PRO A 417 -13.75 -4.67 -11.83
C PRO A 417 -14.72 -5.11 -12.92
N VAL A 418 -15.29 -4.17 -13.68
CA VAL A 418 -16.37 -4.46 -14.64
C VAL A 418 -15.91 -5.44 -15.73
N ASP A 419 -14.65 -5.36 -16.15
CA ASP A 419 -14.09 -6.23 -17.19
C ASP A 419 -14.04 -7.72 -16.79
N THR A 420 -14.14 -8.02 -15.50
CA THR A 420 -14.20 -9.40 -14.97
C THR A 420 -15.61 -10.00 -14.98
N LEU A 421 -16.65 -9.19 -15.19
CA LEU A 421 -18.03 -9.63 -15.18
C LEU A 421 -18.45 -10.22 -16.54
N SER A 422 -19.57 -10.95 -16.55
CA SER A 422 -20.13 -11.47 -17.82
C SER A 422 -20.53 -10.33 -18.77
N PRO A 423 -20.51 -10.53 -20.11
CA PRO A 423 -20.89 -9.50 -21.07
C PRO A 423 -22.28 -8.87 -20.81
N ALA A 424 -23.23 -9.68 -20.31
CA ALA A 424 -24.56 -9.21 -19.93
C ALA A 424 -24.51 -8.19 -18.78
N TYR A 425 -23.70 -8.44 -17.75
CA TYR A 425 -23.55 -7.52 -16.61
C TYR A 425 -22.66 -6.33 -16.94
N GLN A 426 -21.66 -6.48 -17.82
CA GLN A 426 -20.92 -5.35 -18.38
C GLN A 426 -21.86 -4.37 -19.11
N ALA A 427 -22.83 -4.87 -19.88
CA ALA A 427 -23.84 -4.04 -20.53
C ALA A 427 -24.74 -3.32 -19.51
N LYS A 428 -25.16 -4.02 -18.45
CA LYS A 428 -25.94 -3.41 -17.36
C LYS A 428 -25.18 -2.30 -16.63
N TRP A 429 -23.88 -2.44 -16.40
CA TRP A 429 -23.06 -1.39 -15.78
C TRP A 429 -22.95 -0.11 -16.62
N LYS A 430 -23.07 -0.23 -17.95
CA LYS A 430 -23.11 0.91 -18.88
C LYS A 430 -24.44 1.66 -18.84
N ASP A 431 -25.54 0.96 -18.55
CA ASP A 431 -26.86 1.57 -18.40
C ASP A 431 -27.07 2.14 -16.99
N ALA A 432 -27.41 3.42 -16.87
CA ALA A 432 -27.51 4.08 -15.58
C ALA A 432 -28.64 3.52 -14.71
N ALA A 433 -29.80 3.22 -15.30
CA ALA A 433 -30.96 2.72 -14.56
C ALA A 433 -30.74 1.28 -14.09
N ALA A 434 -30.21 0.42 -14.96
CA ALA A 434 -29.86 -0.96 -14.63
C ALA A 434 -28.79 -1.01 -13.54
N ARG A 435 -27.78 -0.13 -13.60
CA ARG A 435 -26.74 -0.02 -12.57
C ARG A 435 -27.31 0.32 -11.21
N GLU A 436 -28.11 1.39 -11.10
CA GLU A 436 -28.70 1.77 -9.80
C GLU A 436 -29.69 0.69 -9.31
N GLY A 437 -30.45 0.05 -10.21
CA GLY A 437 -31.30 -1.08 -9.86
C GLY A 437 -30.55 -2.30 -9.28
N MET A 438 -29.35 -2.61 -9.82
CA MET A 438 -28.49 -3.67 -9.25
C MET A 438 -27.96 -3.30 -7.85
N ILE A 439 -27.62 -2.01 -7.65
CA ILE A 439 -27.16 -1.50 -6.35
C ILE A 439 -28.29 -1.58 -5.31
N ASP A 440 -29.49 -1.15 -5.68
CA ASP A 440 -30.67 -1.19 -4.80
C ASP A 440 -31.03 -2.64 -4.42
N ASP A 441 -30.98 -3.60 -5.37
CA ASP A 441 -31.22 -5.02 -5.08
C ASP A 441 -30.17 -5.58 -4.09
N ALA A 442 -28.90 -5.24 -4.28
CA ALA A 442 -27.83 -5.68 -3.38
C ALA A 442 -28.04 -5.15 -1.94
N ILE A 443 -28.43 -3.88 -1.79
CA ILE A 443 -28.74 -3.27 -0.49
C ILE A 443 -29.97 -3.91 0.15
N ALA A 444 -31.03 -4.17 -0.64
CA ALA A 444 -32.24 -4.81 -0.15
C ALA A 444 -31.95 -6.23 0.37
N ARG A 445 -31.12 -7.01 -0.33
CA ARG A 445 -30.68 -8.34 0.10
C ARG A 445 -29.84 -8.29 1.37
N ALA A 446 -28.92 -7.34 1.48
CA ALA A 446 -28.14 -7.13 2.70
C ALA A 446 -29.05 -6.81 3.89
N THR A 447 -30.04 -5.93 3.70
CA THR A 447 -31.04 -5.57 4.72
C THR A 447 -31.78 -6.80 5.23
N ALA A 448 -32.27 -7.64 4.32
CA ALA A 448 -32.98 -8.87 4.67
C ALA A 448 -32.10 -9.85 5.46
N SER A 449 -30.82 -9.99 5.06
CA SER A 449 -29.83 -10.83 5.75
C SER A 449 -29.56 -10.36 7.18
N SER A 450 -29.33 -9.06 7.37
CA SER A 450 -29.07 -8.50 8.70
C SER A 450 -30.31 -8.59 9.62
N GLN A 451 -31.53 -8.41 9.09
CA GLN A 451 -32.77 -8.59 9.85
C GLN A 451 -33.00 -10.05 10.27
N ALA A 452 -32.72 -11.02 9.39
CA ALA A 452 -32.81 -12.44 9.73
C ALA A 452 -31.84 -12.81 10.86
N SER A 453 -30.61 -12.30 10.80
CA SER A 453 -29.59 -12.51 11.83
C SER A 453 -29.99 -11.89 13.18
N ALA A 454 -30.54 -10.68 13.19
CA ALA A 454 -31.04 -10.01 14.39
C ALA A 454 -32.23 -10.76 15.03
N ARG A 455 -33.13 -11.31 14.22
CA ARG A 455 -34.22 -12.16 14.73
C ARG A 455 -33.68 -13.43 15.37
N ALA A 456 -32.71 -14.10 14.74
CA ALA A 456 -32.09 -15.31 15.27
C ALA A 456 -31.34 -15.09 16.60
N SER A 457 -30.75 -13.91 16.81
CA SER A 457 -30.07 -13.57 18.06
C SER A 457 -31.02 -13.12 19.18
N SER A 458 -32.20 -12.58 18.85
CA SER A 458 -33.24 -12.18 19.83
C SER A 458 -34.07 -13.34 20.41
N VAL A 459 -33.93 -14.55 19.86
CA VAL A 459 -34.64 -15.78 20.29
C VAL A 459 -33.79 -16.64 21.24
N ARG A 460 -32.65 -16.10 21.71
CA ARG A 460 -31.84 -16.64 22.80
C ARG A 460 -31.79 -15.63 23.94
#